data_AF-A0A6N9UJ98-F1
#
_entry.id   AF-A0A6N9UJ98-F1
#
_cell.length_a   1.000
_cell.length_b   1.000
_cell.length_c   1.000
_cell.angle_alpha   90.00
_cell.angle_beta   90.00
_cell.angle_gamma   90.00
#
_symmetry.space_group_name_H-M   'P 1'
#
loop_
_entity.id
_entity.type
_entity.pdbx_description
1 polymer ?
#
loop_
_entity_poly.entity_id
_entity_poly.type
_entity_poly.pdbx_seq_one_letter_code
_entity_poly.pdbx_strand_id
1 'polypeptide(L)'
;MDLTIPEYAYMFGFLQADGHLYQGTGQKGRLTVELSVRDVDLLYRFKNLTPYNSSVVERTRSTNFVENHHSAVWTLCSLEARTKLNSLGLPYGRKSRDIRPPSVEFSCRDYLRGLIDADGSVGHAAQGLPFVALTTSSTAVALFLRSYAMRITEVERATNRNARDGVYNITYEKEAAQMLVADLYYPGCLSLGRKQVKADAIASWTRPLDMRVVRSRRPWTAQEDQLLLQEDEITAAAAALGRSEQSCLMRRWRLSKGRILTPAKQ
;
A
#
# COMPACT_ATOMS: atom_id res chain seq x y z
N MET A 1 -11.28 18.20 -14.00
CA MET A 1 -10.30 17.36 -13.30
C MET A 1 -9.58 16.51 -14.33
N ASP A 2 -8.33 16.86 -14.59
CA ASP A 2 -7.41 16.15 -15.49
C ASP A 2 -6.43 15.38 -14.61
N LEU A 3 -6.39 14.05 -14.75
CA LEU A 3 -5.57 13.19 -13.89
C LEU A 3 -4.11 13.10 -14.36
N THR A 4 -3.73 13.73 -15.46
CA THR A 4 -2.32 13.88 -15.83
C THR A 4 -1.60 14.89 -14.92
N ILE A 5 -2.35 15.81 -14.31
CA ILE A 5 -1.87 16.76 -13.32
C ILE A 5 -1.64 16.03 -11.97
N PRO A 6 -0.42 16.09 -11.39
CA PRO A 6 -0.05 15.39 -10.15
C PRO A 6 -1.03 15.56 -8.99
N GLU A 7 -1.46 16.79 -8.71
CA GLU A 7 -2.32 17.10 -7.57
C GLU A 7 -3.72 16.50 -7.73
N TYR A 8 -4.25 16.47 -8.96
CA TYR A 8 -5.54 15.82 -9.24
C TYR A 8 -5.44 14.30 -9.19
N ALA A 9 -4.34 13.71 -9.68
CA ALA A 9 -4.10 12.27 -9.56
C ALA A 9 -4.00 11.85 -8.09
N TYR A 10 -3.21 12.59 -7.30
CA TYR A 10 -3.09 12.39 -5.86
C TYR A 10 -4.45 12.49 -5.16
N MET A 11 -5.18 13.58 -5.40
CA MET A 11 -6.49 13.76 -4.79
C MET A 11 -7.42 12.61 -5.19
N PHE A 12 -7.44 12.20 -6.46
CA PHE A 12 -8.29 11.10 -6.91
C PHE A 12 -7.95 9.76 -6.21
N GLY A 13 -6.67 9.41 -6.09
CA GLY A 13 -6.24 8.23 -5.36
C GLY A 13 -6.67 8.27 -3.89
N PHE A 14 -6.48 9.42 -3.24
CA PHE A 14 -6.92 9.64 -1.86
C PHE A 14 -8.44 9.48 -1.72
N LEU A 15 -9.21 10.06 -2.66
CA LEU A 15 -10.67 9.98 -2.68
C LEU A 15 -11.18 8.56 -2.92
N GLN A 16 -10.46 7.71 -3.66
CA GLN A 16 -10.83 6.31 -3.84
C GLN A 16 -10.71 5.49 -2.55
N ALA A 17 -9.73 5.79 -1.70
CA ALA A 17 -9.60 5.17 -0.37
C ALA A 17 -10.55 5.83 0.65
N ASP A 18 -10.26 7.06 1.07
CA ASP A 18 -10.92 7.70 2.23
C ASP A 18 -12.13 8.57 1.89
N GLY A 19 -12.36 8.88 0.61
CA GLY A 19 -13.53 9.65 0.20
C GLY A 19 -14.86 8.92 0.41
N HIS A 20 -15.97 9.63 0.36
CA HIS A 20 -17.29 9.02 0.27
C HIS A 20 -18.15 9.80 -0.72
N LEU A 21 -18.45 9.17 -1.85
CA LEU A 21 -19.33 9.73 -2.86
C LEU A 21 -20.74 9.22 -2.63
N TYR A 22 -21.63 10.13 -2.25
CA TYR A 22 -23.03 9.85 -1.96
C TYR A 22 -23.95 10.43 -3.05
N GLN A 23 -24.84 9.59 -3.57
CA GLN A 23 -25.92 9.98 -4.47
C GLN A 23 -27.21 10.12 -3.67
N GLY A 24 -27.75 11.34 -3.62
CA GLY A 24 -29.05 11.62 -3.02
C GLY A 24 -30.17 11.55 -4.05
N THR A 25 -31.37 11.96 -3.64
CA THR A 25 -32.52 12.05 -4.54
C THR A 25 -32.37 13.17 -5.57
N GLY A 26 -32.74 12.90 -6.82
CA GLY A 26 -32.60 13.84 -7.93
C GLY A 26 -31.14 14.23 -8.18
N GLN A 27 -30.86 15.54 -8.25
CA GLN A 27 -29.50 16.07 -8.44
C GLN A 27 -28.72 16.24 -7.12
N LYS A 28 -29.30 15.87 -5.97
CA LYS A 28 -28.64 16.01 -4.66
C LYS A 28 -27.54 14.96 -4.49
N GLY A 29 -26.55 15.28 -3.67
CA GLY A 29 -25.46 14.38 -3.32
C GLY A 29 -24.25 15.15 -2.82
N ARG A 30 -23.24 14.42 -2.38
CA ARG A 30 -22.01 15.01 -1.84
C ARG A 30 -20.84 14.08 -1.97
N LEU A 31 -19.66 14.65 -2.13
CA LEU A 31 -18.39 14.01 -1.85
C LEU A 31 -17.93 14.50 -0.48
N THR A 32 -17.51 13.58 0.39
CA THR A 32 -16.94 13.92 1.70
C THR A 32 -15.62 13.22 1.94
N VAL A 33 -14.68 13.90 2.60
CA VAL A 33 -13.47 13.30 3.17
C VAL A 33 -13.40 13.75 4.62
N GLU A 34 -13.20 12.82 5.54
CA GLU A 34 -13.03 13.12 6.96
C GLU A 34 -11.65 12.68 7.42
N LEU A 35 -10.89 13.58 8.03
CA LEU A 35 -9.57 13.31 8.58
C LEU A 35 -9.46 13.79 10.03
N SER A 36 -8.44 13.31 10.73
CA SER A 36 -8.03 13.93 12.00
C SER A 36 -7.61 15.38 11.75
N VAL A 37 -7.89 16.28 12.71
CA VAL A 37 -7.55 17.71 12.58
C VAL A 37 -6.06 17.95 12.30
N ARG A 38 -5.17 17.05 12.74
CA ARG A 38 -3.73 17.14 12.47
C ARG A 38 -3.38 17.11 10.97
N ASP A 39 -4.28 16.58 10.15
CA ASP A 39 -4.14 16.40 8.71
C ASP A 39 -5.07 17.39 7.95
N VAL A 40 -5.63 18.42 8.62
CA VAL A 40 -6.63 19.36 8.07
C VAL A 40 -6.10 20.18 6.90
N ASP A 41 -4.80 20.48 6.87
CA ASP A 41 -4.18 21.24 5.77
C ASP A 41 -4.43 20.56 4.43
N LEU A 42 -4.47 19.22 4.39
CA LEU A 42 -4.76 18.49 3.16
C LEU A 42 -6.18 18.78 2.64
N LEU A 43 -7.15 18.92 3.54
CA LEU A 43 -8.54 19.25 3.19
C LEU A 43 -8.65 20.66 2.60
N TYR A 44 -7.90 21.61 3.14
CA TYR A 44 -7.81 22.96 2.57
C TYR A 44 -7.10 22.96 1.21
N ARG A 45 -6.08 22.12 1.02
CA ARG A 45 -5.46 21.93 -0.31
C ARG A 45 -6.46 21.36 -1.31
N PHE A 46 -7.27 20.36 -0.94
CA PHE A 46 -8.34 19.85 -1.82
C PHE A 46 -9.37 20.91 -2.15
N LYS A 47 -9.82 21.68 -1.15
CA LYS A 47 -10.74 22.80 -1.37
C LYS A 47 -10.20 23.79 -2.41
N ASN A 48 -8.94 24.20 -2.26
CA ASN A 48 -8.31 25.19 -3.15
C ASN A 48 -7.96 24.62 -4.54
N LEU A 49 -7.75 23.31 -4.63
CA LEU A 49 -7.45 22.64 -5.89
C LEU A 49 -8.67 22.54 -6.81
N THR A 50 -9.88 22.49 -6.24
CA THR A 50 -11.11 22.40 -7.02
C THR A 50 -11.70 23.77 -7.33
N PRO A 51 -12.19 24.04 -8.55
CA PRO A 51 -12.84 25.31 -8.88
C PRO A 51 -14.29 25.41 -8.34
N TYR A 52 -14.74 24.41 -7.59
CA TYR A 52 -16.11 24.32 -7.10
C TYR A 52 -16.20 24.76 -5.65
N ASN A 53 -17.31 25.40 -5.30
CA ASN A 53 -17.62 25.70 -3.91
C ASN A 53 -17.65 24.41 -3.08
N SER A 54 -16.82 24.39 -2.05
CA SER A 54 -16.70 23.32 -1.08
C SER A 54 -16.35 23.89 0.30
N SER A 55 -16.65 23.13 1.36
CA SER A 55 -16.44 23.55 2.74
C SER A 55 -15.50 22.60 3.47
N VAL A 56 -14.78 23.12 4.46
CA VAL A 56 -14.06 22.34 5.46
C VAL A 56 -14.66 22.72 6.80
N VAL A 57 -15.12 21.74 7.57
CA VAL A 57 -15.76 21.94 8.87
C VAL A 57 -15.12 21.01 9.90
N GLU A 58 -14.72 21.57 11.03
CA GLU A 58 -14.18 20.82 12.16
C GLU A 58 -15.29 20.34 13.10
N ARG A 59 -15.07 19.20 13.74
CA ARG A 59 -16.00 18.61 14.70
C ARG A 59 -15.26 17.80 15.76
N THR A 60 -15.71 17.93 17.01
CA THR A 60 -15.24 17.12 18.14
C THR A 60 -16.37 16.22 18.61
N ARG A 61 -16.10 14.91 18.71
CA ARG A 61 -17.06 13.94 19.24
C ARG A 61 -16.35 12.87 20.04
N SER A 62 -17.00 12.35 21.07
CA SER A 62 -16.60 11.07 21.65
C SER A 62 -17.04 9.95 20.72
N THR A 63 -16.13 9.04 20.42
CA THR A 63 -16.40 7.81 19.67
C THR A 63 -16.32 6.63 20.62
N ASN A 64 -16.80 5.45 20.20
CA ASN A 64 -16.69 4.22 20.99
C ASN A 64 -15.24 3.80 21.31
N PHE A 65 -14.25 4.44 20.68
CA PHE A 65 -12.83 4.11 20.81
C PHE A 65 -12.00 5.21 21.48
N VAL A 66 -12.43 6.47 21.38
CA VAL A 66 -11.67 7.64 21.80
C VAL A 66 -12.62 8.73 22.27
N GLU A 67 -12.43 9.21 23.49
CA GLU A 67 -13.08 10.40 24.01
C GLU A 67 -12.51 11.66 23.31
N ASN A 68 -13.36 12.62 22.95
CA ASN A 68 -12.94 13.89 22.32
C ASN A 68 -12.14 13.75 21.00
N HIS A 69 -12.52 12.82 20.12
CA HIS A 69 -11.93 12.73 18.78
C HIS A 69 -12.21 14.02 17.97
N HIS A 70 -11.14 14.76 17.68
CA HIS A 70 -11.18 15.99 16.88
C HIS A 70 -10.85 15.70 15.41
N SER A 71 -11.79 16.03 14.52
CA SER A 71 -11.76 15.72 13.09
C SER A 71 -12.20 16.91 12.25
N ALA A 72 -11.76 16.94 11.00
CA ALA A 72 -12.20 17.89 9.99
C ALA A 72 -12.83 17.14 8.81
N VAL A 73 -13.89 17.72 8.23
CA VAL A 73 -14.62 17.16 7.11
C VAL A 73 -14.63 18.14 5.95
N TRP A 74 -14.08 17.73 4.81
CA TRP A 74 -14.25 18.43 3.54
C TRP A 74 -15.51 17.93 2.83
N THR A 75 -16.34 18.83 2.33
CA THR A 75 -17.59 18.50 1.61
C THR A 75 -17.68 19.26 0.28
N LEU A 76 -17.97 18.53 -0.80
CA LEU A 76 -18.19 19.08 -2.14
C LEU A 76 -19.53 18.57 -2.72
N CYS A 77 -20.43 19.50 -3.05
CA CYS A 77 -21.81 19.17 -3.48
C CYS A 77 -22.05 19.33 -4.99
N SER A 78 -21.16 20.01 -5.71
CA SER A 78 -21.28 20.28 -7.16
C SER A 78 -21.63 19.00 -7.94
N LEU A 79 -22.75 19.03 -8.67
CA LEU A 79 -23.20 17.90 -9.49
C LEU A 79 -22.16 17.58 -10.57
N GLU A 80 -21.66 18.59 -11.26
CA GLU A 80 -20.66 18.46 -12.31
C GLU A 80 -19.40 17.76 -11.79
N ALA A 81 -18.88 18.21 -10.64
CA ALA A 81 -17.71 17.62 -10.02
C ALA A 81 -17.93 16.16 -9.62
N ARG A 82 -19.09 15.85 -9.02
CA ARG A 82 -19.45 14.48 -8.62
C ARG A 82 -19.62 13.55 -9.82
N THR A 83 -20.27 14.01 -10.88
CA THR A 83 -20.42 13.26 -12.14
C THR A 83 -19.06 13.01 -12.78
N LYS A 84 -18.17 14.02 -12.80
CA LYS A 84 -16.81 13.86 -13.33
C LYS A 84 -15.97 12.86 -12.53
N LEU A 85 -16.03 12.91 -11.19
CA LEU A 85 -15.32 11.95 -10.35
C LEU A 85 -15.87 10.53 -10.54
N ASN A 86 -17.19 10.38 -10.66
CA ASN A 86 -17.79 9.09 -10.91
C ASN A 86 -17.36 8.51 -12.26
N SER A 87 -17.35 9.32 -13.33
CA SER A 87 -16.90 8.86 -14.65
C SER A 87 -15.39 8.54 -14.71
N LEU A 88 -14.58 9.13 -13.82
CA LEU A 88 -13.17 8.78 -13.65
C LEU A 88 -12.96 7.48 -12.85
N GLY A 89 -14.01 6.91 -12.26
CA GLY A 89 -13.95 5.62 -11.54
C GLY A 89 -14.08 5.71 -10.01
N LEU A 90 -14.67 6.79 -9.47
CA LEU A 90 -15.06 6.85 -8.05
C LEU A 90 -16.53 6.41 -7.89
N PRO A 91 -16.82 5.18 -7.44
CA PRO A 91 -18.20 4.70 -7.35
C PRO A 91 -18.98 5.36 -6.22
N TYR A 92 -20.30 5.37 -6.34
CA TYR A 92 -21.20 5.73 -5.25
C TYR A 92 -21.28 4.61 -4.20
N GLY A 93 -21.31 4.98 -2.92
CA GLY A 93 -21.51 4.01 -1.83
C GLY A 93 -20.25 3.24 -1.43
N ARG A 94 -20.40 1.95 -1.10
CA ARG A 94 -19.27 1.09 -0.68
C ARG A 94 -18.38 0.81 -1.89
N LYS A 95 -17.07 0.94 -1.70
CA LYS A 95 -16.11 0.98 -2.81
C LYS A 95 -14.83 0.17 -2.60
N SER A 96 -14.56 -0.29 -1.38
CA SER A 96 -13.26 -0.86 -1.00
C SER A 96 -12.80 -2.06 -1.86
N ARG A 97 -13.74 -2.85 -2.39
CA ARG A 97 -13.46 -3.98 -3.29
C ARG A 97 -13.44 -3.59 -4.77
N ASP A 98 -14.15 -2.54 -5.13
CA ASP A 98 -14.54 -2.27 -6.52
C ASP A 98 -13.76 -1.12 -7.15
N ILE A 99 -13.05 -0.30 -6.36
CA ILE A 99 -12.15 0.73 -6.90
C ILE A 99 -11.06 0.11 -7.77
N ARG A 100 -10.71 0.82 -8.84
CA ARG A 100 -9.66 0.45 -9.79
C ARG A 100 -8.87 1.71 -10.17
N PRO A 101 -7.62 1.58 -10.65
CA PRO A 101 -6.94 2.70 -11.29
C PRO A 101 -7.80 3.33 -12.40
N PRO A 102 -7.68 4.64 -12.64
CA PRO A 102 -8.40 5.31 -13.73
C PRO A 102 -8.17 4.61 -15.07
N SER A 103 -9.19 4.59 -15.93
CA SER A 103 -9.09 4.08 -17.30
C SER A 103 -8.61 5.13 -18.31
N VAL A 104 -8.44 6.37 -17.87
CA VAL A 104 -7.88 7.49 -18.65
C VAL A 104 -6.37 7.57 -18.41
N GLU A 105 -5.67 8.47 -19.10
CA GLU A 105 -4.28 8.78 -18.76
C GLU A 105 -4.20 9.50 -17.40
N PHE A 106 -3.20 9.14 -16.58
CA PHE A 106 -3.00 9.76 -15.27
C PHE A 106 -1.55 9.65 -14.77
N SER A 107 -1.18 10.53 -13.83
CA SER A 107 0.08 10.40 -13.11
C SER A 107 0.03 9.21 -12.15
N CYS A 108 0.65 8.10 -12.54
CA CYS A 108 0.65 6.85 -11.77
C CYS A 108 1.23 7.01 -10.36
N ARG A 109 2.35 7.72 -10.23
CA ARG A 109 3.07 7.89 -8.96
C ARG A 109 2.23 8.65 -7.94
N ASP A 110 1.57 9.71 -8.39
CA ASP A 110 0.77 10.58 -7.55
C ASP A 110 -0.54 9.92 -7.15
N TYR A 111 -1.18 9.21 -8.07
CA TYR A 111 -2.34 8.37 -7.76
C TYR A 111 -2.03 7.32 -6.67
N LEU A 112 -0.92 6.59 -6.81
CA LEU A 112 -0.50 5.61 -5.80
C LEU A 112 -0.16 6.27 -4.47
N ARG A 113 0.51 7.42 -4.49
CA ARG A 113 0.79 8.18 -3.27
C ARG A 113 -0.49 8.62 -2.57
N GLY A 114 -1.52 9.06 -3.31
CA GLY A 114 -2.84 9.37 -2.75
C GLY A 114 -3.48 8.17 -2.03
N LEU A 115 -3.44 6.99 -2.65
CA LEU A 115 -3.90 5.74 -2.03
C LEU A 115 -3.10 5.37 -0.78
N ILE A 116 -1.77 5.50 -0.84
CA ILE A 116 -0.88 5.19 0.29
C ILE A 116 -1.08 6.20 1.42
N ASP A 117 -1.34 7.47 1.13
CA ASP A 117 -1.58 8.49 2.15
C ASP A 117 -2.91 8.29 2.88
N ALA A 118 -3.94 7.79 2.20
CA ALA A 118 -5.21 7.40 2.80
C ALA A 118 -5.11 6.05 3.56
N ASP A 119 -4.92 4.93 2.86
CA ASP A 119 -5.04 3.56 3.40
C ASP A 119 -3.69 2.85 3.64
N GLY A 120 -2.58 3.52 3.35
CA GLY A 120 -1.23 2.96 3.48
C GLY A 120 -0.46 3.44 4.70
N SER A 121 0.79 3.00 4.78
CA SER A 121 1.73 3.37 5.84
C SER A 121 3.13 3.52 5.27
N VAL A 122 3.84 4.53 5.77
CA VAL A 122 5.25 4.80 5.50
C VAL A 122 5.92 4.97 6.86
N GLY A 123 7.12 4.40 7.05
CA GLY A 123 7.89 4.61 8.27
C GLY A 123 8.96 3.56 8.50
N HIS A 124 9.37 3.41 9.76
CA HIS A 124 10.30 2.40 10.20
C HIS A 124 9.57 1.36 11.06
N ALA A 125 9.88 0.08 10.84
CA ALA A 125 9.43 -1.02 11.69
C ALA A 125 10.14 -0.96 13.06
N ALA A 126 9.71 -1.79 14.01
CA ALA A 126 10.29 -1.82 15.36
C ALA A 126 11.81 -2.04 15.37
N GLN A 127 12.36 -2.77 14.40
CA GLN A 127 13.81 -2.97 14.26
C GLN A 127 14.53 -1.83 13.51
N GLY A 128 13.88 -0.68 13.30
CA GLY A 128 14.46 0.45 12.55
C GLY A 128 14.54 0.22 11.04
N LEU A 129 13.83 -0.76 10.49
CA LEU A 129 13.85 -1.06 9.05
C LEU A 129 12.81 -0.21 8.31
N PRO A 130 13.17 0.50 7.23
CA PRO A 130 12.22 1.32 6.49
C PRO A 130 11.21 0.41 5.80
N PHE A 131 9.96 0.88 5.73
CA PHE A 131 8.89 0.21 5.01
C PHE A 131 7.90 1.19 4.39
N VAL A 132 7.27 0.74 3.30
CA VAL A 132 6.07 1.33 2.74
C VAL A 132 5.06 0.22 2.48
N ALA A 133 3.82 0.44 2.88
CA ALA A 133 2.77 -0.56 2.78
C ALA A 133 1.45 0.05 2.33
N LEU A 134 0.65 -0.77 1.64
CA LEU A 134 -0.76 -0.48 1.33
C LEU A 134 -1.62 -1.67 1.74
N THR A 135 -2.69 -1.39 2.48
CA THR A 135 -3.74 -2.36 2.76
C THR A 135 -4.92 -2.09 1.85
N THR A 136 -5.37 -3.05 1.06
CA THR A 136 -6.51 -2.84 0.16
C THR A 136 -7.34 -4.10 -0.05
N SER A 137 -8.66 -3.94 -0.18
CA SER A 137 -9.55 -5.03 -0.57
C SER A 137 -9.64 -5.21 -2.10
N SER A 138 -9.25 -4.20 -2.87
CA SER A 138 -9.31 -4.19 -4.32
C SER A 138 -8.14 -4.96 -4.94
N THR A 139 -8.47 -6.00 -5.71
CA THR A 139 -7.47 -6.74 -6.49
C THR A 139 -6.82 -5.86 -7.56
N ALA A 140 -7.58 -4.95 -8.18
CA ALA A 140 -7.05 -4.08 -9.22
C ALA A 140 -5.99 -3.11 -8.67
N VAL A 141 -6.26 -2.49 -7.51
CA VAL A 141 -5.29 -1.61 -6.84
C VAL A 141 -4.07 -2.40 -6.37
N ALA A 142 -4.28 -3.59 -5.80
CA ALA A 142 -3.19 -4.46 -5.36
C ALA A 142 -2.23 -4.84 -6.49
N LEU A 143 -2.78 -5.28 -7.64
CA LEU A 143 -1.97 -5.63 -8.80
C LEU A 143 -1.29 -4.39 -9.41
N PHE A 144 -1.97 -3.25 -9.44
CA PHE A 144 -1.39 -2.02 -9.97
C PHE A 144 -0.17 -1.55 -9.15
N LEU A 145 -0.28 -1.52 -7.82
CA LEU A 145 0.86 -1.21 -6.95
C LEU A 145 2.01 -2.19 -7.16
N ARG A 146 1.73 -3.50 -7.24
CA ARG A 146 2.76 -4.52 -7.50
C ARG A 146 3.49 -4.26 -8.82
N SER A 147 2.77 -4.05 -9.91
CA SER A 147 3.35 -3.78 -11.22
C SER A 147 4.13 -2.48 -11.25
N TYR A 148 3.66 -1.44 -10.56
CA TYR A 148 4.35 -0.18 -10.42
C TYR A 148 5.67 -0.33 -9.66
N ALA A 149 5.62 -0.91 -8.46
CA ALA A 149 6.77 -1.08 -7.61
C ALA A 149 7.80 -2.07 -8.19
N MET A 150 7.37 -3.07 -8.96
CA MET A 150 8.29 -3.97 -9.68
C MET A 150 9.19 -3.20 -10.66
N ARG A 151 8.64 -2.21 -11.39
CA ARG A 151 9.43 -1.38 -12.33
C ARG A 151 10.47 -0.50 -11.65
N ILE A 152 10.25 -0.16 -10.38
CA ILE A 152 11.14 0.74 -9.61
C ILE A 152 12.15 -0.06 -8.82
N THR A 153 11.69 -1.09 -8.12
CA THR A 153 12.47 -1.79 -7.09
C THR A 153 13.05 -3.11 -7.58
N GLU A 154 12.57 -3.63 -8.72
CA GLU A 154 12.85 -4.98 -9.22
C GLU A 154 12.49 -6.09 -8.22
N VAL A 155 11.77 -5.76 -7.13
CA VAL A 155 11.35 -6.71 -6.09
C VAL A 155 9.93 -7.17 -6.35
N GLU A 156 9.80 -8.47 -6.59
CA GLU A 156 8.50 -9.11 -6.69
C GLU A 156 7.89 -9.37 -5.30
N ARG A 157 6.61 -9.03 -5.16
CA ARG A 157 5.79 -9.34 -3.97
C ARG A 157 4.60 -10.21 -4.35
N ALA A 158 4.30 -11.18 -3.49
CA ALA A 158 3.11 -12.00 -3.63
C ALA A 158 1.86 -11.17 -3.33
N THR A 159 0.82 -11.32 -4.14
CA THR A 159 -0.49 -10.70 -3.96
C THR A 159 -1.49 -11.75 -3.48
N ASN A 160 -1.21 -12.38 -2.34
CA ASN A 160 -2.18 -13.25 -1.69
C ASN A 160 -2.98 -12.42 -0.68
N ARG A 161 -4.28 -12.70 -0.59
CA ARG A 161 -5.11 -12.11 0.47
C ARG A 161 -4.68 -12.72 1.82
N ASN A 162 -4.69 -11.89 2.85
CA ASN A 162 -4.48 -12.37 4.21
C ASN A 162 -5.66 -13.28 4.62
N ALA A 163 -5.41 -14.23 5.51
CA ALA A 163 -6.42 -15.19 5.95
C ALA A 163 -7.45 -14.60 6.94
N ARG A 164 -7.08 -13.50 7.63
CA ARG A 164 -7.88 -12.90 8.70
C ARG A 164 -9.09 -12.13 8.15
N ASP A 165 -8.82 -11.18 7.28
CA ASP A 165 -9.79 -10.21 6.77
C ASP A 165 -10.03 -10.36 5.26
N GLY A 166 -9.25 -11.22 4.59
CA GLY A 166 -9.37 -11.44 3.16
C GLY A 166 -8.90 -10.25 2.32
N VAL A 167 -8.00 -9.40 2.85
CA VAL A 167 -7.47 -8.21 2.15
C VAL A 167 -6.02 -8.37 1.74
N TYR A 168 -5.54 -7.56 0.80
CA TYR A 168 -4.13 -7.52 0.42
C TYR A 168 -3.35 -6.62 1.36
N ASN A 169 -2.26 -7.14 1.92
CA ASN A 169 -1.26 -6.38 2.67
C ASN A 169 0.03 -6.38 1.84
N ILE A 170 0.26 -5.32 1.08
CA ILE A 170 1.44 -5.21 0.22
C ILE A 170 2.47 -4.36 0.94
N THR A 171 3.64 -4.93 1.26
CA THR A 171 4.71 -4.24 1.99
C THR A 171 6.05 -4.37 1.26
N TYR A 172 6.72 -3.25 1.10
CA TYR A 172 8.11 -3.13 0.68
C TYR A 172 8.94 -2.70 1.88
N GLU A 173 10.16 -3.20 1.97
CA GLU A 173 11.05 -3.00 3.12
C GLU A 173 12.47 -2.69 2.65
N LYS A 174 13.28 -2.07 3.51
CA LYS A 174 14.71 -1.81 3.27
C LYS A 174 14.92 -0.99 1.99
N GLU A 175 15.84 -1.39 1.13
CA GLU A 175 16.18 -0.68 -0.12
C GLU A 175 14.96 -0.56 -1.04
N ALA A 176 14.13 -1.60 -1.13
CA ALA A 176 12.93 -1.55 -1.95
C ALA A 176 11.93 -0.49 -1.43
N ALA A 177 11.83 -0.35 -0.11
CA ALA A 177 11.05 0.74 0.47
C ALA A 177 11.68 2.10 0.17
N GLN A 178 12.99 2.24 0.33
CA GLN A 178 13.70 3.49 0.07
C GLN A 178 13.54 3.96 -1.38
N MET A 179 13.75 3.06 -2.35
CA MET A 179 13.58 3.37 -3.78
C MET A 179 12.14 3.75 -4.12
N LEU A 180 11.16 2.99 -3.62
CA LEU A 180 9.75 3.27 -3.90
C LEU A 180 9.29 4.57 -3.23
N VAL A 181 9.70 4.83 -1.99
CA VAL A 181 9.37 6.06 -1.27
C VAL A 181 10.01 7.27 -1.93
N ALA A 182 11.26 7.18 -2.41
CA ALA A 182 11.93 8.27 -3.10
C ALA A 182 11.21 8.69 -4.39
N ASP A 183 10.65 7.73 -5.14
CA ASP A 183 9.86 8.05 -6.35
C ASP A 183 8.48 8.63 -6.00
N LEU A 184 7.80 8.08 -4.99
CA LEU A 184 6.47 8.52 -4.60
C LEU A 184 6.49 9.91 -3.93
N TYR A 185 7.36 10.13 -2.96
CA TYR A 185 7.40 11.31 -2.08
C TYR A 185 8.52 12.29 -2.47
N TYR A 186 8.54 12.71 -3.73
CA TYR A 186 9.53 13.65 -4.25
C TYR A 186 9.37 15.08 -3.67
N PRO A 187 10.41 15.93 -3.69
CA PRO A 187 10.33 17.28 -3.15
C PRO A 187 9.20 18.12 -3.75
N GLY A 188 8.40 18.78 -2.90
CA GLY A 188 7.29 19.66 -3.31
C GLY A 188 5.99 18.95 -3.67
N CYS A 189 5.94 17.63 -3.57
CA CYS A 189 4.74 16.86 -3.86
C CYS A 189 3.60 17.10 -2.83
N LEU A 190 2.33 17.04 -3.26
CA LEU A 190 1.17 17.17 -2.36
C LEU A 190 0.96 15.90 -1.53
N SER A 191 1.31 15.85 -0.26
CA SER A 191 1.21 14.65 0.59
C SER A 191 0.65 14.99 1.98
N LEU A 192 0.33 13.97 2.77
CA LEU A 192 0.18 14.14 4.23
C LEU A 192 1.54 14.50 4.83
N GLY A 193 1.65 15.67 5.46
CA GLY A 193 2.92 16.17 6.01
C GLY A 193 3.63 15.18 6.94
N ARG A 194 2.88 14.50 7.81
CA ARG A 194 3.43 13.46 8.70
C ARG A 194 4.00 12.23 7.96
N LYS A 195 3.52 11.92 6.75
CA LYS A 195 4.04 10.83 5.92
C LYS A 195 5.24 11.32 5.10
N GLN A 196 5.24 12.58 4.64
CA GLN A 196 6.41 13.21 4.04
C GLN A 196 7.62 13.18 4.99
N VAL A 197 7.45 13.60 6.25
CA VAL A 197 8.54 13.57 7.25
C VAL A 197 9.14 12.17 7.41
N LYS A 198 8.29 11.13 7.35
CA LYS A 198 8.76 9.74 7.41
C LYS A 198 9.44 9.30 6.12
N ALA A 199 8.96 9.77 4.98
CA ALA A 199 9.60 9.52 3.69
C ALA A 199 11.00 10.12 3.65
N ASP A 200 11.16 11.36 4.14
CA ASP A 200 12.45 12.04 4.23
C ASP A 200 13.42 11.27 5.15
N ALA A 201 12.92 10.75 6.28
CA ALA A 201 13.71 9.89 7.17
C ALA A 201 14.09 8.54 6.56
N ILE A 202 13.26 7.97 5.68
CA ILE A 202 13.59 6.74 4.94
C ILE A 202 14.66 7.04 3.89
N ALA A 203 14.63 8.21 3.24
CA ALA A 203 15.61 8.59 2.24
C ALA A 203 17.05 8.60 2.80
N SER A 204 17.23 8.95 4.07
CA SER A 204 18.53 8.95 4.76
C SER A 204 18.94 7.59 5.37
N TRP A 205 18.08 6.57 5.28
CA TRP A 205 18.39 5.25 5.82
C TRP A 205 19.57 4.61 5.09
N THR A 206 20.49 4.00 5.84
CA THR A 206 21.59 3.21 5.30
C THR A 206 21.52 1.80 5.88
N ARG A 207 21.80 0.81 5.02
CA ARG A 207 21.88 -0.58 5.47
C ARG A 207 23.05 -0.73 6.46
N PRO A 208 22.82 -1.27 7.67
CA PRO A 208 23.89 -1.66 8.56
C PRO A 208 24.84 -2.68 7.90
N LEU A 209 26.15 -2.51 8.10
CA LEU A 209 27.19 -3.31 7.42
C LEU A 209 27.07 -4.82 7.69
N ASP A 210 26.61 -5.19 8.87
CA ASP A 210 26.38 -6.56 9.32
C ASP A 210 25.07 -7.16 8.76
N MET A 211 24.19 -6.35 8.18
CA MET A 211 22.90 -6.81 7.69
C MET A 211 23.02 -7.46 6.31
N ARG A 212 22.93 -8.79 6.30
CA ARG A 212 22.91 -9.60 5.08
C ARG A 212 21.88 -9.13 4.04
N VAL A 213 22.33 -9.00 2.78
CA VAL A 213 21.47 -8.81 1.61
C VAL A 213 21.02 -10.18 1.11
N VAL A 214 19.70 -10.39 1.02
CA VAL A 214 19.13 -11.62 0.44
C VAL A 214 18.68 -11.30 -0.98
N ARG A 215 19.53 -11.61 -1.96
CA ARG A 215 19.21 -11.46 -3.39
C ARG A 215 18.38 -12.66 -3.82
N SER A 216 17.05 -12.52 -3.76
CA SER A 216 16.03 -13.51 -4.14
C SER A 216 15.94 -14.78 -3.27
N ARG A 217 14.72 -15.31 -3.12
CA ARG A 217 14.49 -16.64 -2.54
C ARG A 217 14.83 -17.68 -3.62
N ARG A 218 16.01 -18.30 -3.54
CA ARG A 218 16.34 -19.50 -4.34
C ARG A 218 15.26 -20.57 -4.10
N PRO A 219 14.43 -20.93 -5.11
CA PRO A 219 13.42 -21.97 -4.95
C PRO A 219 14.10 -23.30 -4.61
N TRP A 220 13.41 -24.16 -3.88
CA TRP A 220 13.89 -25.51 -3.59
C TRP A 220 13.69 -26.40 -4.81
N THR A 221 14.73 -27.09 -5.25
CA THR A 221 14.62 -28.10 -6.32
C THR A 221 14.30 -29.47 -5.74
N ALA A 222 13.79 -30.38 -6.58
CA ALA A 222 13.54 -31.77 -6.20
C ALA A 222 14.81 -32.47 -5.69
N GLN A 223 15.97 -32.16 -6.29
CA GLN A 223 17.26 -32.72 -5.86
C GLN A 223 17.67 -32.21 -4.47
N GLU A 224 17.45 -30.92 -4.20
CA GLU A 224 17.73 -30.36 -2.87
C GLU A 224 16.79 -30.97 -1.81
N ASP A 225 15.52 -31.23 -2.16
CA ASP A 225 14.57 -31.91 -1.27
C ASP A 225 15.00 -33.35 -0.98
N GLN A 226 15.50 -34.06 -1.99
CA GLN A 226 15.98 -35.43 -1.83
C GLN A 226 17.23 -35.47 -0.93
N LEU A 227 18.21 -34.60 -1.18
CA LEU A 227 19.41 -34.48 -0.35
C LEU A 227 19.03 -34.16 1.11
N LEU A 228 18.09 -33.23 1.31
CA LEU A 228 17.62 -32.84 2.64
C LEU A 228 16.87 -33.97 3.37
N LEU A 229 16.27 -34.92 2.65
CA LEU A 229 15.63 -36.11 3.22
C LEU A 229 16.60 -37.28 3.45
N GLN A 230 17.73 -37.30 2.74
CA GLN A 230 18.77 -38.33 2.87
C GLN A 230 19.80 -37.98 3.94
N GLU A 231 20.05 -36.69 4.18
CA GLU A 231 20.96 -36.22 5.22
C GLU A 231 20.30 -36.23 6.61
N ASP A 232 20.91 -36.94 7.54
CA ASP A 232 20.46 -37.02 8.93
C ASP A 232 20.68 -35.68 9.66
N GLU A 233 21.86 -35.06 9.44
CA GLU A 233 22.24 -33.80 10.06
C GLU A 233 21.86 -32.58 9.21
N ILE A 234 21.08 -31.68 9.81
CA ILE A 234 20.69 -30.41 9.17
C ILE A 234 21.89 -29.53 8.85
N THR A 235 22.90 -29.51 9.73
CA THR A 235 24.09 -28.66 9.54
C THR A 235 24.88 -29.10 8.32
N ALA A 236 25.06 -30.42 8.13
CA ALA A 236 25.67 -30.99 6.93
C ALA A 236 24.86 -30.66 5.67
N ALA A 237 23.53 -30.87 5.71
CA ALA A 237 22.65 -30.52 4.58
C ALA A 237 22.68 -29.02 4.26
N ALA A 238 22.70 -28.15 5.28
CA ALA A 238 22.76 -26.70 5.12
C ALA A 238 24.07 -26.25 4.45
N ALA A 239 25.20 -26.82 4.88
CA ALA A 239 26.51 -26.58 4.27
C ALA A 239 26.54 -27.05 2.81
N ALA A 240 26.10 -28.28 2.53
CA ALA A 240 26.07 -28.85 1.17
C ALA A 240 25.17 -28.06 0.21
N LEU A 241 24.02 -27.57 0.70
CA LEU A 241 23.04 -26.83 -0.10
C LEU A 241 23.35 -25.32 -0.21
N GLY A 242 24.30 -24.82 0.58
CA GLY A 242 24.56 -23.38 0.71
C GLY A 242 23.35 -22.61 1.26
N ARG A 243 22.57 -23.23 2.14
CA ARG A 243 21.35 -22.67 2.76
C ARG A 243 21.54 -22.52 4.27
N SER A 244 20.69 -21.74 4.93
CA SER A 244 20.74 -21.66 6.40
C SER A 244 20.11 -22.90 7.03
N GLU A 245 20.63 -23.33 8.19
CA GLU A 245 20.08 -24.46 8.95
C GLU A 245 18.58 -24.31 9.21
N GLN A 246 18.13 -23.12 9.61
CA GLN A 246 16.72 -22.84 9.83
C GLN A 246 15.86 -23.03 8.57
N SER A 247 16.39 -22.69 7.39
CA SER A 247 15.71 -22.93 6.11
C SER A 247 15.61 -24.42 5.81
N CYS A 248 16.66 -25.19 6.08
CA CYS A 248 16.71 -26.65 5.91
C CYS A 248 15.73 -27.35 6.87
N LEU A 249 15.73 -26.98 8.15
CA LEU A 249 14.79 -27.48 9.17
C LEU A 249 13.33 -27.27 8.74
N MET A 250 12.99 -26.03 8.37
CA MET A 250 11.63 -25.69 7.96
C MET A 250 11.19 -26.42 6.69
N ARG A 251 12.11 -26.62 5.72
CA ARG A 251 11.79 -27.36 4.49
C ARG A 251 11.60 -28.85 4.78
N ARG A 252 12.49 -29.48 5.55
CA ARG A 252 12.43 -30.90 5.93
C ARG A 252 11.13 -31.23 6.67
N TRP A 253 10.72 -30.36 7.60
CA TRP A 253 9.45 -30.49 8.30
C TRP A 253 8.23 -30.41 7.37
N ARG A 254 8.26 -29.55 6.34
CA ARG A 254 7.16 -29.45 5.37
C ARG A 254 7.05 -30.69 4.47
N LEU A 255 8.19 -31.23 4.05
CA LEU A 255 8.27 -32.48 3.28
C LEU A 255 7.76 -33.67 4.11
N SER A 256 8.19 -33.79 5.37
CA SER A 256 7.76 -34.90 6.24
C SER A 256 6.27 -34.85 6.64
N LYS A 257 5.68 -33.66 6.69
CA LYS A 257 4.24 -33.47 6.96
C LYS A 257 3.36 -33.53 5.70
N GLY A 258 3.91 -33.87 4.53
CA GLY A 258 3.15 -33.98 3.28
C GLY A 258 2.50 -32.66 2.83
N ARG A 259 2.99 -31.51 3.34
CA ARG A 259 2.45 -30.17 2.99
C ARG A 259 2.96 -29.68 1.62
N ILE A 260 3.83 -30.45 1.00
CA ILE A 260 4.43 -30.22 -0.32
C ILE A 260 4.55 -31.60 -0.97
N LEU A 261 4.20 -31.71 -2.26
CA LEU A 261 4.40 -32.96 -3.02
C LEU A 261 5.89 -33.32 -3.00
N THR A 262 6.21 -34.49 -2.46
CA THR A 262 7.56 -35.07 -2.52
C THR A 262 7.87 -35.48 -3.97
N PRO A 263 9.12 -35.35 -4.42
CA PRO A 263 9.54 -35.95 -5.69
C PRO A 263 9.24 -37.45 -5.65
N ALA A 264 8.60 -37.97 -6.70
CA ALA A 264 8.44 -39.41 -6.84
C ALA A 264 9.83 -40.05 -6.85
N LYS A 265 10.02 -41.11 -6.06
CA LYS A 265 11.22 -41.94 -6.15
C LYS A 265 11.28 -42.50 -7.57
N GLN A 266 12.31 -42.12 -8.34
CA GLN A 266 12.71 -42.85 -9.54
C GLN A 266 13.36 -44.16 -9.11
#